data_AF-A0A2V2RJA5-F1
#
_entry.id   AF-A0A2V2RJA5-F1
#
_cell.length_a   1.000
_cell.length_b   1.000
_cell.length_c   1.000
_cell.angle_alpha   90.00
_cell.angle_beta   90.00
_cell.angle_gamma   90.00
#
_symmetry.space_group_name_H-M   'P 1'
#
loop_
_entity.id
_entity.type
_entity.pdbx_description
1 polymer ?
#
loop_
_entity_poly.entity_id
_entity_poly.type
_entity_poly.pdbx_seq_one_letter_code
_entity_poly.pdbx_strand_id
1 'polypeptide(L)'
;SWTVLKRGDILHIVGAPEDVQRAGKFLGFMEHDLSRSDLTFLAGCICAGILFGMLKFNAAGIMLGLGTAGSILVVGLVAGWARSHYPVFGVIPDSAQRLLIDIGLIVFIAAVGLLAGPHAVEAYHKSGGGYFARIFVSGMIITIMPLAVGAIVCRFLLKMSPLMILGGLAGAQTCTPGLNALRDATGSNIGTLAYTVPYAIGNILLTVWGPVVVAIVHAMRT
;
A
#
# COMPACT_ATOMS: atom_id res chain seq x y z
N SER A 1 2.14 12.79 36.76
CA SER A 1 2.99 12.65 35.56
C SER A 1 2.27 13.36 34.43
N TRP A 2 2.87 14.40 33.83
CA TRP A 2 2.24 15.17 32.75
C TRP A 2 2.70 14.59 31.41
N THR A 3 1.78 14.36 30.49
CA THR A 3 2.11 13.91 29.13
C THR A 3 2.57 15.11 28.31
N VAL A 4 3.81 15.09 27.83
CA VAL A 4 4.35 16.13 26.95
C VAL A 4 3.79 15.92 25.55
N LEU A 5 2.98 16.87 25.08
CA LEU A 5 2.43 16.87 23.73
C LEU A 5 3.53 17.15 22.70
N LYS A 6 3.55 16.35 21.64
CA LYS A 6 4.45 16.50 20.50
C LYS A 6 3.67 16.84 19.24
N ARG A 7 4.38 17.42 18.28
CA ARG A 7 3.82 17.74 16.96
C ARG A 7 3.36 16.45 16.27
N GLY A 8 2.10 16.41 15.84
CA GLY A 8 1.47 15.24 15.21
C GLY A 8 0.62 14.40 16.16
N ASP A 9 0.56 14.74 17.46
CA ASP A 9 -0.36 14.10 18.39
C ASP A 9 -1.82 14.47 18.06
N ILE A 10 -2.71 13.48 18.08
CA ILE A 10 -4.15 13.65 17.88
C ILE A 10 -4.83 13.68 19.25
N LEU A 11 -5.56 14.75 19.53
CA LEU A 11 -6.25 14.97 20.81
C LEU A 11 -7.76 14.91 20.63
N HIS A 12 -8.41 14.01 21.37
CA HIS A 12 -9.87 13.98 21.48
C HIS A 12 -10.29 14.75 22.73
N ILE A 13 -10.96 15.89 22.53
CA ILE A 13 -11.43 16.78 23.59
C ILE A 13 -12.96 16.78 23.56
N VAL A 14 -13.58 16.55 24.73
CA VAL A 14 -15.04 16.54 24.89
C VAL A 14 -15.40 17.61 25.92
N GLY A 15 -16.30 18.53 25.58
CA GLY A 15 -16.69 19.65 26.42
C GLY A 15 -17.74 20.55 25.78
N ALA A 16 -18.03 21.68 26.41
CA ALA A 16 -18.93 22.69 25.83
C ALA A 16 -18.34 23.27 24.53
N PRO A 17 -19.17 23.62 23.53
CA PRO A 17 -18.69 24.09 22.22
C PRO A 17 -17.72 25.28 22.32
N GLU A 18 -18.00 26.20 23.24
CA GLU A 18 -17.17 27.40 23.47
C GLU A 18 -15.80 27.05 24.06
N ASP A 19 -15.75 26.10 24.99
CA ASP A 19 -14.51 25.64 25.63
C ASP A 19 -13.65 24.83 24.66
N VAL A 20 -14.28 23.96 23.85
CA VAL A 20 -13.59 23.21 22.79
C VAL A 20 -13.01 24.17 21.75
N GLN A 21 -13.76 25.21 21.36
CA GLN A 21 -13.29 26.18 20.37
C GLN A 21 -12.16 27.07 20.93
N ARG A 22 -12.19 27.41 22.23
CA ARG A 22 -11.11 28.12 22.92
C ARG A 22 -9.86 27.26 23.03
N ALA A 23 -10.00 25.98 23.39
CA ALA A 23 -8.92 25.02 23.44
C ALA A 23 -8.31 24.78 22.05
N GLY A 24 -9.15 24.68 21.01
CA GLY A 24 -8.74 24.53 19.62
C GLY A 24 -7.80 25.63 19.15
N LYS A 25 -8.13 26.90 19.44
CA LYS A 25 -7.26 28.05 19.10
C LYS A 25 -5.85 27.96 19.70
N PHE A 26 -5.70 27.29 20.84
CA PHE A 26 -4.42 27.15 21.55
C PHE A 26 -3.67 25.87 21.15
N LEU A 27 -4.40 24.80 20.81
CA LEU A 27 -3.85 23.46 20.55
C LEU A 27 -3.57 23.18 19.07
N GLY A 28 -4.21 23.90 18.14
CA GLY A 28 -3.90 23.82 16.71
C GLY A 28 -5.13 23.74 15.80
N PHE A 29 -5.06 22.86 14.80
CA PHE A 29 -6.14 22.70 13.82
C PHE A 29 -7.29 21.88 14.42
N MET A 30 -8.50 22.43 14.41
CA MET A 30 -9.70 21.67 14.73
C MET A 30 -10.25 21.00 13.48
N GLU A 31 -10.24 19.67 13.46
CA GLU A 31 -10.88 18.88 12.41
C GLU A 31 -12.41 18.98 12.62
N HIS A 32 -13.06 19.81 11.79
CA HIS A 32 -14.52 19.97 11.83
C HIS A 32 -15.20 18.80 11.12
N ASP A 33 -16.24 18.27 11.73
CA ASP A 33 -17.22 17.35 11.10
C ASP A 33 -16.60 16.06 10.53
N LEU A 34 -16.05 15.21 11.42
CA LEU A 34 -15.56 13.85 11.13
C LEU A 34 -16.62 12.92 10.49
N SER A 35 -17.86 13.36 10.41
CA SER A 35 -19.03 12.64 9.88
C SER A 35 -19.17 12.74 8.36
N ARG A 36 -18.59 13.76 7.73
CA ARG A 36 -18.73 13.96 6.27
C ARG A 36 -17.57 13.32 5.52
N SER A 37 -17.92 12.52 4.52
CA SER A 37 -16.95 12.01 3.54
C SER A 37 -16.81 13.01 2.40
N ASP A 38 -15.63 13.58 2.22
CA ASP A 38 -15.28 14.42 1.08
C ASP A 38 -14.95 13.54 -0.14
N LEU A 39 -16.01 12.92 -0.69
CA LEU A 39 -15.93 12.08 -1.87
C LEU A 39 -15.53 12.88 -3.12
N THR A 40 -15.78 14.18 -3.14
CA THR A 40 -15.38 15.06 -4.24
C THR A 40 -13.86 15.19 -4.30
N PHE A 41 -13.19 15.38 -3.16
CA PHE A 41 -11.74 15.38 -3.10
C PHE A 41 -11.15 14.02 -3.51
N LEU A 42 -11.73 12.92 -3.02
CA LEU A 42 -11.29 11.56 -3.40
C LEU A 42 -11.43 11.32 -4.91
N ALA A 43 -12.59 11.63 -5.50
CA ALA A 43 -12.83 11.48 -6.93
C ALA A 43 -11.91 12.40 -7.75
N GLY A 44 -11.67 13.63 -7.29
CA GLY A 44 -10.72 14.56 -7.90
C GLY A 44 -9.30 14.01 -7.94
N CYS A 45 -8.85 13.39 -6.84
CA CYS A 45 -7.54 12.75 -6.78
C CYS A 45 -7.43 11.55 -7.75
N ILE A 46 -8.47 10.72 -7.84
CA ILE A 46 -8.50 9.58 -8.77
C ILE A 46 -8.47 10.08 -10.22
N CYS A 47 -9.31 11.05 -10.57
CA CYS A 47 -9.34 11.65 -11.91
C CYS A 47 -7.98 12.27 -12.28
N ALA A 48 -7.39 13.06 -11.38
CA ALA A 48 -6.06 13.62 -11.57
C ALA A 48 -5.01 12.52 -11.75
N GLY A 49 -5.03 11.49 -10.90
CA GLY A 49 -4.15 10.33 -11.01
C GLY A 49 -4.24 9.61 -12.36
N ILE A 50 -5.46 9.41 -12.87
CA ILE A 50 -5.68 8.79 -14.19
C ILE A 50 -5.13 9.70 -15.29
N LEU A 51 -5.42 11.01 -15.26
CA LEU A 51 -4.91 11.98 -16.23
C LEU A 51 -3.38 12.01 -16.26
N PHE A 52 -2.73 12.02 -15.08
CA PHE A 52 -1.27 11.92 -14.98
C PHE A 52 -0.74 10.58 -15.50
N GLY A 53 -1.48 9.49 -15.30
CA GLY A 53 -1.10 8.16 -15.79
C GLY A 53 -1.15 8.01 -17.31
N MET A 54 -1.93 8.86 -17.99
CA MET A 54 -1.99 8.92 -19.45
C MET A 54 -0.76 9.60 -20.06
N LEU A 55 -0.03 10.40 -19.29
CA LEU A 55 1.21 11.03 -19.75
C LEU A 55 2.31 9.97 -19.87
N LYS A 56 2.72 9.70 -21.11
CA LYS A 56 3.82 8.79 -21.42
C LYS A 56 5.03 9.62 -21.81
N PHE A 57 6.14 9.46 -21.10
CA PHE A 57 7.40 10.09 -21.45
C PHE A 57 8.27 9.09 -22.18
N ASN A 58 8.80 9.51 -23.33
CA ASN A 58 9.72 8.71 -24.12
C ASN A 58 11.13 9.18 -23.78
N ALA A 59 11.90 8.36 -23.06
CA ALA A 59 13.28 8.65 -22.72
C ALA A 59 14.17 7.52 -23.24
N ALA A 60 15.16 7.87 -24.07
CA ALA A 60 16.16 6.95 -24.60
C ALA A 60 15.61 5.68 -25.30
N GLY A 61 14.49 5.81 -26.04
CA GLY A 61 13.91 4.71 -26.82
C GLY A 61 13.06 3.71 -26.02
N ILE A 62 12.90 3.92 -24.71
CA ILE A 62 12.01 3.14 -23.85
C ILE A 62 10.81 4.02 -23.46
N MET A 63 9.60 3.54 -23.74
CA MET A 63 8.38 4.23 -23.34
C MET A 63 8.17 4.05 -21.82
N LEU A 64 8.68 4.99 -21.03
CA LEU A 64 8.56 5.01 -19.57
C LEU A 64 7.27 5.74 -19.20
N GLY A 65 6.21 4.97 -18.96
CA GLY A 65 4.99 5.46 -18.32
C GLY A 65 4.93 4.91 -16.89
N LEU A 66 4.57 5.76 -15.93
CA LEU A 66 4.25 5.32 -14.55
C LEU A 66 3.07 4.33 -14.51
N GLY A 67 2.30 4.24 -15.59
CA GLY A 67 1.05 3.49 -15.66
C GLY A 67 -0.04 4.16 -14.84
N THR A 68 -1.29 3.78 -15.09
CA THR A 68 -2.45 4.31 -14.35
C THR A 68 -2.37 3.97 -12.85
N ALA A 69 -1.92 2.76 -12.51
CA ALA A 69 -1.76 2.35 -11.12
C ALA A 69 -0.67 3.16 -10.38
N GLY A 70 0.49 3.38 -11.02
CA GLY A 70 1.59 4.13 -10.42
C GLY A 70 1.26 5.60 -10.22
N SER A 71 0.62 6.25 -11.21
CA SER A 71 0.23 7.65 -11.10
C SER A 71 -0.86 7.90 -10.06
N ILE A 72 -1.86 7.02 -9.94
CA ILE A 72 -2.89 7.10 -8.89
C ILE A 72 -2.25 6.97 -7.51
N LEU A 73 -1.28 6.06 -7.34
CA LEU A 73 -0.56 5.91 -6.08
C LEU A 73 0.21 7.18 -5.72
N VAL A 74 0.96 7.76 -6.67
CA VAL A 74 1.73 9.00 -6.44
C VAL A 74 0.80 10.16 -6.06
N VAL A 75 -0.30 10.36 -6.80
CA VAL A 75 -1.27 11.42 -6.48
C VAL A 75 -1.92 11.18 -5.12
N GLY A 76 -2.29 9.93 -4.81
CA GLY A 76 -2.84 9.57 -3.50
C GLY A 76 -1.85 9.81 -2.35
N LEU A 77 -0.57 9.51 -2.54
CA LEU A 77 0.48 9.75 -1.55
C LEU A 77 0.72 11.25 -1.32
N VAL A 78 0.76 12.04 -2.40
CA VAL A 78 0.90 13.51 -2.32
C VAL A 78 -0.32 14.13 -1.62
N ALA A 79 -1.53 13.69 -1.97
CA ALA A 79 -2.76 14.15 -1.34
C ALA A 79 -2.80 13.76 0.15
N GLY A 80 -2.39 12.54 0.50
CA GLY A 80 -2.29 12.07 1.88
C GLY A 80 -1.23 12.83 2.68
N TRP A 81 -0.06 13.11 2.09
CA TRP A 81 0.98 13.92 2.70
C TRP A 81 0.52 15.36 2.94
N ALA A 82 -0.12 15.98 1.94
CA ALA A 82 -0.67 17.33 2.06
C ALA A 82 -1.71 17.42 3.18
N ARG A 83 -2.60 16.42 3.29
CA ARG A 83 -3.58 16.33 4.40
C ARG A 83 -2.90 16.12 5.75
N SER A 84 -1.84 15.31 5.82
CA SER A 84 -1.09 15.10 7.07
C SER A 84 -0.47 16.40 7.61
N HIS A 85 -0.14 17.36 6.74
CA HIS A 85 0.35 18.68 7.13
C HIS A 85 -0.80 19.68 7.39
N TYR A 86 -1.90 19.57 6.65
CA TYR A 86 -3.06 20.47 6.72
C TYR A 86 -4.38 19.67 6.73
N PRO A 87 -4.86 19.23 7.92
CA PRO A 87 -6.07 18.41 8.05
C PRO A 87 -7.35 19.27 7.93
N VAL A 88 -7.50 19.97 6.81
CA VAL A 88 -8.63 20.89 6.55
C VAL A 88 -9.46 20.50 5.33
N PHE A 89 -9.03 19.50 4.55
CA PHE A 89 -9.71 19.01 3.34
C PHE A 89 -9.66 17.48 3.27
N GLY A 90 -10.55 16.87 2.48
CA GLY A 90 -10.47 15.44 2.18
C GLY A 90 -10.79 14.55 3.37
N VAL A 91 -11.64 15.00 4.31
CA VAL A 91 -12.05 14.21 5.49
C VAL A 91 -12.79 12.97 5.02
N ILE A 92 -12.35 11.81 5.51
CA ILE A 92 -13.01 10.53 5.27
C ILE A 92 -13.16 9.89 6.65
N PRO A 93 -14.40 9.61 7.11
CA PRO A 93 -14.63 8.88 8.35
C PRO A 93 -13.95 7.51 8.30
N ASP A 94 -13.44 7.04 9.44
CA ASP A 94 -12.75 5.74 9.53
C ASP A 94 -13.59 4.58 8.99
N SER A 95 -14.91 4.62 9.20
CA SER A 95 -15.84 3.61 8.69
C SER A 95 -15.89 3.60 7.16
N ALA A 96 -15.98 4.77 6.51
CA ALA A 96 -15.96 4.89 5.06
C ALA A 96 -14.61 4.46 4.48
N GLN A 97 -13.50 4.83 5.13
CA GLN A 97 -12.17 4.41 4.70
C GLN A 97 -12.01 2.89 4.74
N ARG A 98 -12.45 2.22 5.81
CA ARG A 98 -12.41 0.75 5.91
C ARG A 98 -13.24 0.10 4.82
N LEU A 99 -14.46 0.58 4.58
CA LEU A 99 -15.31 0.08 3.50
C LEU A 99 -14.66 0.21 2.13
N LEU A 100 -14.01 1.34 1.82
CA LEU A 100 -13.31 1.54 0.56
C LEU A 100 -12.12 0.58 0.40
N ILE A 101 -11.36 0.34 1.47
CA ILE A 101 -10.24 -0.61 1.48
C ILE A 101 -10.74 -2.03 1.23
N ASP A 102 -11.80 -2.44 1.93
CA ASP A 102 -12.34 -3.81 1.83
C ASP A 102 -12.94 -4.08 0.44
N ILE A 103 -13.73 -3.15 -0.08
CA ILE A 103 -14.31 -3.27 -1.43
C ILE A 103 -13.18 -3.31 -2.47
N GLY A 104 -12.22 -2.39 -2.40
CA GLY A 104 -11.09 -2.35 -3.32
C GLY A 104 -10.29 -3.64 -3.30
N LEU A 105 -10.05 -4.20 -2.10
CA LEU A 105 -9.36 -5.46 -1.92
C LEU A 105 -10.12 -6.65 -2.51
N ILE A 106 -11.42 -6.77 -2.23
CA ILE A 106 -12.25 -7.87 -2.74
C ILE A 106 -12.28 -7.84 -4.27
N VAL A 107 -12.50 -6.66 -4.86
CA VAL A 107 -12.51 -6.49 -6.32
C VAL A 107 -11.14 -6.80 -6.91
N PHE A 108 -10.05 -6.37 -6.28
CA PHE A 108 -8.69 -6.67 -6.73
C PHE A 108 -8.41 -8.18 -6.74
N ILE A 109 -8.71 -8.89 -5.64
CA ILE A 109 -8.51 -10.34 -5.55
C ILE A 109 -9.38 -11.07 -6.59
N ALA A 110 -10.64 -10.65 -6.77
CA ALA A 110 -11.54 -11.23 -7.76
C ALA A 110 -11.00 -11.04 -9.20
N ALA A 111 -10.55 -9.82 -9.53
CA ALA A 111 -10.00 -9.51 -10.84
C ALA A 111 -8.70 -10.29 -11.14
N VAL A 112 -7.76 -10.32 -10.18
CA VAL A 112 -6.51 -11.10 -10.33
C VAL A 112 -6.82 -12.58 -10.48
N GLY A 113 -7.76 -13.13 -9.69
CA GLY A 113 -8.18 -14.52 -9.80
C GLY A 113 -8.81 -14.85 -11.15
N LEU A 114 -9.69 -13.98 -11.66
CA LEU A 114 -10.33 -14.13 -12.97
C LEU A 114 -9.32 -14.04 -14.12
N LEU A 115 -8.34 -13.14 -14.04
CA LEU A 115 -7.28 -12.99 -15.04
C LEU A 115 -6.27 -14.14 -15.01
N ALA A 116 -5.89 -14.62 -13.82
CA ALA A 116 -4.90 -15.67 -13.66
C ALA A 116 -5.47 -17.09 -13.88
N GLY A 117 -6.77 -17.29 -13.64
CA GLY A 117 -7.44 -18.60 -13.73
C GLY A 117 -7.23 -19.31 -15.07
N PRO A 118 -7.55 -18.69 -16.22
CA PRO A 118 -7.35 -19.31 -17.54
C PRO A 118 -5.89 -19.69 -17.80
N HIS A 119 -4.93 -18.85 -17.40
CA HIS A 119 -3.51 -19.13 -17.56
C HIS A 119 -3.05 -20.32 -16.71
N ALA A 120 -3.62 -20.51 -15.52
CA ALA A 120 -3.33 -21.68 -14.68
C ALA A 120 -3.85 -22.98 -15.32
N VAL A 121 -5.06 -22.94 -15.89
CA VAL A 121 -5.65 -24.07 -16.61
C VAL A 121 -4.86 -24.38 -17.88
N GLU A 122 -4.49 -23.36 -18.66
CA GLU A 122 -3.66 -23.53 -19.86
C GLU A 122 -2.28 -24.10 -19.52
N ALA A 123 -1.64 -23.63 -18.44
CA ALA A 123 -0.36 -24.15 -17.96
C ALA A 123 -0.46 -25.62 -17.54
N TYR A 124 -1.58 -26.02 -16.92
CA TYR A 124 -1.87 -27.41 -16.56
C TYR A 124 -1.99 -28.31 -17.81
N HIS A 125 -2.74 -27.86 -18.83
CA HIS A 125 -2.94 -28.61 -20.06
C HIS A 125 -1.69 -28.68 -20.95
N LYS A 126 -0.90 -27.60 -21.06
CA LYS A 126 0.31 -27.55 -21.91
C LYS A 126 1.50 -28.31 -21.34
N SER A 127 1.65 -28.37 -20.01
CA SER A 127 2.89 -28.82 -19.38
C SER A 127 2.81 -30.25 -18.83
N GLY A 128 1.61 -30.85 -18.80
CA GLY A 128 1.37 -32.13 -18.13
C GLY A 128 1.50 -32.02 -16.60
N GLY A 129 0.78 -32.89 -15.86
CA GLY A 129 0.71 -32.82 -14.40
C GLY A 129 2.07 -32.82 -13.68
N GLY A 130 3.10 -33.42 -14.27
CA GLY A 130 4.46 -33.45 -13.71
C GLY A 130 5.23 -32.12 -13.80
N TYR A 131 5.09 -31.36 -14.88
CA TYR A 131 5.76 -30.06 -15.02
C TYR A 131 4.98 -28.95 -14.29
N PHE A 132 3.65 -29.06 -14.24
CA PHE A 132 2.81 -28.18 -13.41
C PHE A 132 3.17 -28.30 -11.92
N ALA A 133 3.36 -29.53 -11.41
CA ALA A 133 3.82 -29.75 -10.05
C ALA A 133 5.19 -29.12 -9.78
N ARG A 134 6.12 -29.16 -10.74
CA ARG A 134 7.44 -28.50 -10.62
C ARG A 134 7.33 -26.99 -10.58
N ILE A 135 6.50 -26.39 -11.45
CA ILE A 135 6.25 -24.94 -11.42
C ILE A 135 5.61 -24.53 -10.10
N PHE A 136 4.59 -25.26 -9.65
CA PHE A 136 3.89 -24.96 -8.40
C PHE A 136 4.83 -25.06 -7.19
N VAL A 137 5.63 -26.12 -7.09
CA VAL A 137 6.62 -26.30 -6.01
C VAL A 137 7.70 -25.22 -6.10
N SER A 138 8.19 -24.91 -7.29
CA SER A 138 9.19 -23.84 -7.47
C SER A 138 8.65 -22.47 -7.04
N GLY A 139 7.40 -22.15 -7.39
CA GLY A 139 6.72 -20.92 -6.97
C GLY A 139 6.49 -20.87 -5.46
N MET A 140 6.10 -21.98 -4.85
CA MET A 140 5.99 -22.10 -3.40
C MET A 140 7.34 -21.87 -2.70
N ILE A 141 8.42 -22.46 -3.21
CA ILE A 141 9.76 -22.26 -2.66
C ILE A 141 10.19 -20.80 -2.81
N ILE A 142 10.02 -20.20 -3.99
CA ILE A 142 10.42 -18.81 -4.27
C ILE A 142 9.59 -17.81 -3.45
N THR A 143 8.35 -18.13 -3.05
CA THR A 143 7.53 -17.24 -2.22
C THR A 143 7.77 -17.42 -0.73
N ILE A 144 7.91 -18.66 -0.25
CA ILE A 144 8.10 -18.98 1.18
C ILE A 144 9.54 -18.70 1.61
N MET A 145 10.54 -18.97 0.77
CA MET A 145 11.94 -18.84 1.15
C MET A 145 12.33 -17.40 1.53
N PRO A 146 11.98 -16.34 0.76
CA PRO A 146 12.23 -14.96 1.15
C PRO A 146 11.48 -14.54 2.42
N LEU A 147 10.24 -15.01 2.60
CA LEU A 147 9.46 -14.77 3.81
C LEU A 147 10.13 -15.38 5.04
N ALA A 148 10.57 -16.64 4.95
CA ALA A 148 11.21 -17.35 6.05
C ALA A 148 12.57 -16.73 6.39
N VAL A 149 13.40 -16.45 5.38
CA VAL A 149 14.70 -15.78 5.56
C VAL A 149 14.48 -14.38 6.15
N GLY A 150 13.54 -13.61 5.61
CA GLY A 150 13.20 -12.28 6.12
C GLY A 150 12.74 -12.32 7.58
N ALA A 151 11.89 -13.28 7.94
CA ALA A 151 11.41 -13.46 9.31
C ALA A 151 12.56 -13.77 10.28
N ILE A 152 13.47 -14.66 9.90
CA ILE A 152 14.65 -15.04 10.69
C ILE A 152 15.58 -13.85 10.84
N VAL A 153 15.93 -13.15 9.76
CA VAL A 153 16.83 -11.99 9.80
C VAL A 153 16.23 -10.87 10.65
N CYS A 154 14.95 -10.54 10.48
CA CYS A 154 14.31 -9.50 11.27
C CYS A 154 14.20 -9.87 12.77
N ARG A 155 14.03 -11.16 13.08
CA ARG A 155 13.95 -11.65 14.46
C ARG A 155 15.32 -11.70 15.15
N PHE A 156 16.32 -12.25 14.49
CA PHE A 156 17.62 -12.54 15.11
C PHE A 156 18.64 -11.41 14.92
N LEU A 157 18.67 -10.78 13.74
CA LEU A 157 19.64 -9.71 13.44
C LEU A 157 19.12 -8.34 13.89
N LEU A 158 17.86 -8.02 13.55
CA LEU A 158 17.28 -6.70 13.81
C LEU A 158 16.50 -6.61 15.14
N LYS A 159 16.30 -7.74 15.84
CA LYS A 159 15.61 -7.84 17.14
C LYS A 159 14.26 -7.10 17.18
N MET A 160 13.52 -7.12 16.07
CA MET A 160 12.27 -6.38 15.93
C MET A 160 11.12 -7.07 16.68
N SER A 161 10.11 -6.29 17.07
CA SER A 161 8.89 -6.85 17.68
C SER A 161 8.12 -7.71 16.67
N PRO A 162 7.39 -8.74 17.10
CA PRO A 162 6.64 -9.62 16.19
C PRO A 162 5.69 -8.86 15.25
N LEU A 163 5.06 -7.79 15.77
CA LEU A 163 4.17 -6.92 15.00
C LEU A 163 4.89 -6.17 13.88
N MET A 164 6.11 -5.68 14.13
CA MET A 164 6.93 -5.03 13.10
C MET A 164 7.44 -6.03 12.06
N ILE A 165 7.78 -7.25 12.48
CA ILE A 165 8.23 -8.30 11.55
C ILE A 165 7.10 -8.65 10.58
N LEU A 166 5.89 -8.92 11.09
CA LEU A 166 4.74 -9.26 10.25
C LEU A 166 4.35 -8.09 9.32
N GLY A 167 4.39 -6.85 9.82
CA GLY A 167 4.15 -5.66 8.99
C GLY A 167 5.20 -5.48 7.88
N GLY A 168 6.48 -5.68 8.19
CA GLY A 168 7.58 -5.60 7.22
C GLY A 168 7.53 -6.70 6.17
N LEU A 169 7.20 -7.93 6.56
CA LEU A 169 7.01 -9.04 5.63
C LEU A 169 5.81 -8.82 4.70
N ALA A 170 4.69 -8.31 5.24
CA ALA A 170 3.55 -7.91 4.44
C ALA A 170 3.93 -6.81 3.43
N GLY A 171 4.77 -5.84 3.83
CA GLY A 171 5.29 -4.80 2.94
C GLY A 171 6.19 -5.36 1.84
N ALA A 172 7.10 -6.27 2.18
CA ALA A 172 8.00 -6.92 1.23
C ALA A 172 7.25 -7.76 0.19
N GLN A 173 6.12 -8.37 0.56
CA GLN A 173 5.25 -9.08 -0.37
C GLN A 173 4.20 -8.20 -1.04
N THR A 174 4.23 -6.88 -0.82
CA THR A 174 3.20 -5.94 -1.30
C THR A 174 1.77 -6.37 -0.90
N CYS A 175 1.65 -7.08 0.21
CA CYS A 175 0.43 -7.70 0.70
C CYS A 175 -0.30 -6.78 1.68
N THR A 176 -0.96 -5.75 1.14
CA THR A 176 -1.88 -4.87 1.89
C THR A 176 -2.96 -5.62 2.68
N PRO A 177 -3.62 -6.67 2.15
CA PRO A 177 -4.57 -7.48 2.95
C PRO A 177 -3.95 -8.08 4.21
N GLY A 178 -2.71 -8.56 4.14
CA GLY A 178 -2.01 -9.12 5.30
C GLY A 178 -1.75 -8.06 6.38
N LEU A 179 -1.45 -6.82 5.99
CA LEU A 179 -1.31 -5.71 6.93
C LEU A 179 -2.65 -5.35 7.59
N ASN A 180 -3.75 -5.31 6.82
CA ASN A 180 -5.07 -5.01 7.38
C ASN A 180 -5.52 -6.09 8.37
N ALA A 181 -5.37 -7.38 8.01
CA ALA A 181 -5.65 -8.49 8.91
C ALA A 181 -4.81 -8.43 10.20
N LEU A 182 -3.53 -8.04 10.10
CA LEU A 182 -2.68 -7.82 11.27
C LEU A 182 -3.17 -6.68 12.15
N ARG A 183 -3.57 -5.54 11.55
CA ARG A 183 -4.13 -4.40 12.28
C ARG A 183 -5.43 -4.76 12.99
N ASP A 184 -6.31 -5.49 12.31
CA ASP A 184 -7.59 -5.92 12.88
C ASP A 184 -7.40 -6.91 14.04
N ALA A 185 -6.45 -7.85 13.92
CA ALA A 185 -6.14 -8.81 14.97
C ALA A 185 -5.47 -8.20 16.20
N THR A 186 -4.72 -7.10 16.03
CA THR A 186 -3.83 -6.56 17.09
C THR A 186 -4.28 -5.21 17.64
N GLY A 187 -5.17 -4.51 16.94
CA GLY A 187 -5.59 -3.14 17.25
C GLY A 187 -4.45 -2.11 17.19
N SER A 188 -3.28 -2.48 16.65
CA SER A 188 -2.07 -1.67 16.72
C SER A 188 -1.57 -1.26 15.33
N ASN A 189 -1.20 0.01 15.19
CA ASN A 189 -0.64 0.57 13.95
C ASN A 189 0.89 0.41 13.84
N ILE A 190 1.54 -0.24 14.80
CA ILE A 190 3.01 -0.40 14.83
C ILE A 190 3.50 -1.16 13.58
N GLY A 191 2.72 -2.13 13.09
CA GLY A 191 3.06 -2.89 11.88
C GLY A 191 3.07 -2.03 10.60
N THR A 192 2.25 -0.98 10.54
CA THR A 192 2.18 -0.07 9.38
C THR A 192 3.49 0.69 9.17
N LEU A 193 4.19 1.05 10.25
CA LEU A 193 5.50 1.70 10.16
C LEU A 193 6.54 0.82 9.46
N ALA A 194 6.53 -0.48 9.77
CA ALA A 194 7.43 -1.45 9.16
C ALA A 194 7.03 -1.81 7.72
N TYR A 195 5.77 -1.66 7.35
CA TYR A 195 5.24 -1.95 6.00
C TYR A 195 5.69 -0.91 4.96
N THR A 196 5.70 0.38 5.31
CA THR A 196 5.83 1.48 4.34
C THR A 196 7.15 1.44 3.56
N VAL A 197 8.28 1.19 4.24
CA VAL A 197 9.61 1.23 3.60
C VAL A 197 9.81 0.06 2.62
N PRO A 198 9.61 -1.21 3.01
CA PRO A 198 9.70 -2.34 2.08
C PRO A 198 8.73 -2.23 0.92
N TYR A 199 7.50 -1.74 1.17
CA TYR A 199 6.50 -1.54 0.12
C TYR A 199 6.96 -0.52 -0.93
N ALA A 200 7.48 0.63 -0.49
CA ALA A 200 7.99 1.66 -1.40
C ALA A 200 9.17 1.15 -2.24
N ILE A 201 10.13 0.48 -1.61
CA ILE A 201 11.29 -0.11 -2.29
C ILE A 201 10.82 -1.18 -3.29
N GLY A 202 9.89 -2.05 -2.89
CA GLY A 202 9.33 -3.11 -3.73
C GLY A 202 8.68 -2.56 -4.99
N ASN A 203 7.84 -1.53 -4.88
CA ASN A 203 7.18 -0.91 -6.03
C ASN A 203 8.16 -0.24 -7.00
N ILE A 204 9.19 0.44 -6.48
CA ILE A 204 10.22 1.07 -7.31
C ILE A 204 11.03 -0.01 -8.05
N LEU A 205 11.51 -1.03 -7.33
CA LEU A 205 12.27 -2.12 -7.92
C LEU A 205 11.44 -2.88 -8.96
N LEU A 206 10.17 -3.18 -8.68
CA LEU A 206 9.28 -3.85 -9.64
C LEU A 206 9.13 -3.03 -10.93
N THR A 207 8.95 -1.72 -10.80
CA THR A 207 8.80 -0.80 -11.94
C THR A 207 10.07 -0.75 -12.80
N VAL A 208 11.24 -0.74 -12.17
CA VAL A 208 12.54 -0.68 -12.87
C VAL A 208 12.96 -2.03 -13.44
N TRP A 209 12.69 -3.13 -12.73
CA TRP A 209 13.10 -4.47 -13.15
C TRP A 209 12.39 -4.93 -14.41
N GLY A 210 11.14 -4.53 -14.65
CA GLY A 210 10.41 -4.89 -15.87
C GLY A 210 11.19 -4.54 -17.15
N PRO A 211 11.52 -3.26 -17.38
CA PRO A 211 12.37 -2.84 -18.51
C PRO A 211 13.76 -3.49 -18.51
N VAL A 212 14.40 -3.64 -17.35
CA VAL A 212 15.75 -4.23 -17.24
C VAL A 212 15.76 -5.69 -17.66
N VAL A 213 14.81 -6.51 -17.19
CA VAL A 213 14.70 -7.92 -17.59
C VAL A 213 14.44 -8.02 -19.10
N VAL A 214 13.56 -7.18 -19.65
CA VAL A 214 13.29 -7.17 -21.09
C VAL A 214 14.55 -6.79 -21.88
N ALA A 215 15.32 -5.81 -21.44
CA ALA A 215 16.58 -5.41 -22.07
C ALA A 215 17.63 -6.53 -22.03
N ILE A 216 17.78 -7.22 -20.90
CA ILE A 216 18.69 -8.37 -20.75
C ILE A 216 18.26 -9.51 -21.68
N VAL A 217 16.97 -9.87 -21.70
CA VAL A 217 16.44 -10.94 -22.57
C VAL A 217 16.63 -10.58 -24.05
N HIS A 218 16.48 -9.31 -24.41
CA HIS A 218 16.73 -8.85 -25.77
C HIS A 218 18.22 -8.98 -26.14
N ALA A 219 19.13 -8.57 -25.26
CA ALA A 219 20.58 -8.67 -25.46
C ALA A 219 21.09 -10.13 -25.53
N MET A 220 20.38 -11.09 -24.91
CA MET A 220 20.70 -12.52 -25.02
C MET A 220 20.18 -13.18 -26.31
N ARG A 221 19.25 -12.52 -27.02
CA ARG A 221 18.70 -13.01 -28.31
C ARG A 221 19.44 -12.49 -29.54
N THR A 222 20.24 -11.44 -29.40
CA THR A 222 21.16 -10.91 -30.42
C THR A 222 22.55 -11.51 -30.27
#